data_AF-A0A344U704-F1
#
_entry.id   AF-A0A344U704-F1
#
_cell.length_a   1.000
_cell.length_b   1.000
_cell.length_c   1.000
_cell.angle_alpha   90.00
_cell.angle_beta   90.00
_cell.angle_gamma   90.00
#
_symmetry.space_group_name_H-M   'P 1'
#
loop_
_entity.id
_entity.type
_entity.pdbx_description
1 polymer ?
#
loop_
_entity_poly.entity_id
_entity_poly.type
_entity_poly.pdbx_seq_one_letter_code
_entity_poly.pdbx_strand_id
1 'polypeptide(L)'
;MTQTRHGRGDDTGGLRNGTASFEALRDQAVALRRQGLSRRQIRDRLHVHNNDILTRLLEGEPPPDWTRRPNAKDDLRARARELRLQGMTYDRIQLELGCSKSSISLWVRDLPKPDLRSPQEQGREGAHKHWSIEGPRREAERSAAIDAARSEVGTMSDRELFLTGVALYWAEGSKSKPYRRDESVIFVNSDPGIIRVYLAWLKLLDVGPSRLRFRVMVHETADVRGAESYWAAIAGVDPTELQKTTLKKHNPQTVRKNTGENYRGCLVVRVSAARDLYRRIEGTWCGIVGAVNPGQNSEMSDSG
;
A
#
# COMPACT_ATOMS: atom_id res chain seq x y z
N MET A 1 -56.10 -13.01 1.79
CA MET A 1 -57.26 -12.76 0.92
C MET A 1 -56.69 -12.10 -0.33
N THR A 2 -56.77 -12.68 -1.53
CA THR A 2 -58.02 -12.87 -2.27
C THR A 2 -57.86 -13.96 -3.34
N GLN A 3 -58.74 -14.95 -3.22
CA GLN A 3 -59.29 -15.89 -4.20
C GLN A 3 -58.54 -16.18 -5.51
N THR A 4 -57.99 -17.39 -5.54
CA THR A 4 -57.99 -18.31 -6.67
C THR A 4 -59.40 -18.43 -7.27
N ARG A 5 -59.57 -18.07 -8.55
CA ARG A 5 -60.78 -18.40 -9.32
C ARG A 5 -60.44 -19.44 -10.37
N HIS A 6 -60.93 -20.65 -10.10
CA HIS A 6 -61.14 -21.71 -11.08
C HIS A 6 -62.06 -21.19 -12.19
N GLY A 7 -61.57 -21.13 -13.42
CA GLY A 7 -62.38 -20.96 -14.62
C GLY A 7 -62.30 -22.21 -15.47
N ARG A 8 -63.24 -23.15 -15.26
CA ARG A 8 -63.62 -24.13 -16.30
C ARG A 8 -64.20 -23.34 -17.47
N GLY A 9 -63.39 -23.15 -18.49
CA GLY A 9 -63.81 -22.65 -19.80
C GLY A 9 -63.55 -23.74 -20.82
N ASP A 10 -64.49 -24.68 -20.90
CA ASP A 10 -64.61 -25.60 -22.02
C ASP A 10 -65.15 -24.79 -23.20
N ASP A 11 -64.26 -24.09 -23.91
CA ASP A 11 -64.60 -23.36 -25.12
C ASP A 11 -63.88 -24.03 -26.28
N THR A 12 -64.59 -25.01 -26.84
CA THR A 12 -64.42 -25.63 -28.16
C THR A 12 -64.55 -24.59 -29.29
N GLY A 13 -63.72 -23.56 -29.26
CA GLY A 13 -63.67 -22.48 -30.23
C GLY A 13 -62.68 -22.81 -31.35
N GLY A 14 -63.10 -23.62 -32.32
CA GLY A 14 -62.35 -23.76 -33.58
C GLY A 14 -62.44 -25.09 -34.32
N LEU A 15 -63.30 -26.02 -33.90
CA LEU A 15 -63.54 -27.26 -34.66
C LEU A 15 -64.66 -27.04 -35.68
N ARG A 16 -64.34 -26.35 -36.78
CA ARG A 16 -65.23 -26.32 -37.96
C ARG A 16 -65.05 -27.61 -38.75
N ASN A 17 -65.68 -28.67 -38.25
CA ASN A 17 -66.33 -29.77 -38.96
C ASN A 17 -66.67 -30.85 -37.92
N GLY A 18 -67.91 -31.34 -37.96
CA GLY A 18 -68.54 -32.08 -36.87
C GLY A 18 -67.80 -33.34 -36.40
N THR A 19 -68.01 -33.65 -35.11
CA THR A 19 -67.80 -34.95 -34.44
C THR A 19 -66.35 -35.47 -34.30
N ALA A 20 -65.44 -34.69 -33.71
CA ALA A 20 -64.20 -35.26 -33.14
C ALA A 20 -63.88 -34.62 -31.78
N SER A 21 -63.81 -35.43 -30.72
CA SER A 21 -63.34 -35.01 -29.38
C SER A 21 -61.86 -34.59 -29.43
N PHE A 22 -61.41 -33.71 -28.52
CA PHE A 22 -60.00 -33.35 -28.40
C PHE A 22 -59.10 -34.59 -28.24
N GLU A 23 -59.57 -35.61 -27.51
CA GLU A 23 -58.87 -36.89 -27.34
C GLU A 23 -58.73 -37.64 -28.67
N ALA A 24 -59.80 -37.69 -29.47
CA ALA A 24 -59.77 -38.31 -30.80
C ALA A 24 -58.81 -37.58 -31.76
N LEU A 25 -58.77 -36.26 -31.71
CA LEU A 25 -57.81 -35.44 -32.48
C LEU A 25 -56.37 -35.63 -31.99
N ARG A 26 -56.18 -35.84 -30.68
CA ARG A 26 -54.87 -36.11 -30.10
C ARG A 26 -54.35 -37.45 -30.58
N ASP A 27 -55.16 -38.49 -30.52
CA ASP A 27 -54.77 -39.82 -30.99
C ASP A 27 -54.42 -39.81 -32.48
N GLN A 28 -55.18 -39.07 -33.30
CA GLN A 28 -54.87 -38.87 -34.71
C GLN A 28 -53.57 -38.07 -34.92
N ALA A 29 -53.36 -36.97 -34.17
CA ALA A 29 -52.15 -36.16 -34.27
C ALA A 29 -50.90 -36.95 -33.87
N VAL A 30 -50.99 -37.75 -32.80
CA VAL A 30 -49.94 -38.64 -32.31
C VAL A 30 -49.67 -39.75 -33.34
N ALA A 31 -50.69 -40.37 -33.91
CA ALA A 31 -50.54 -41.38 -34.94
C ALA A 31 -49.83 -40.83 -36.20
N LEU A 32 -50.24 -39.64 -36.67
CA LEU A 32 -49.58 -38.96 -37.79
C LEU A 32 -48.13 -38.56 -37.43
N ARG A 33 -47.87 -38.18 -36.19
CA ARG A 33 -46.52 -37.86 -35.70
C ARG A 33 -45.61 -39.08 -35.70
N ARG A 34 -46.10 -40.23 -35.24
CA ARG A 34 -45.41 -41.53 -35.27
C ARG A 34 -45.20 -42.06 -36.69
N GLN A 35 -46.06 -41.68 -37.63
CA GLN A 35 -45.87 -41.92 -39.06
C GLN A 35 -44.80 -41.02 -39.70
N GLY A 36 -44.15 -40.14 -38.92
CA GLY A 36 -43.04 -39.32 -39.39
C GLY A 36 -43.45 -37.99 -40.02
N LEU A 37 -44.71 -37.56 -39.89
CA LEU A 37 -45.16 -36.28 -40.44
C LEU A 37 -44.63 -35.10 -39.62
N SER A 38 -44.24 -34.05 -40.35
CA SER A 38 -43.88 -32.77 -39.76
C SER A 38 -45.10 -32.10 -39.14
N ARG A 39 -44.86 -31.21 -38.17
CA ARG A 39 -45.91 -30.42 -37.52
C ARG A 39 -46.77 -29.66 -38.54
N ARG A 40 -46.16 -29.19 -39.63
CA ARG A 40 -46.85 -28.52 -40.74
C ARG A 40 -47.79 -29.47 -41.50
N GLN A 41 -47.33 -30.68 -41.82
CA GLN A 41 -48.16 -31.67 -42.51
C GLN A 41 -49.33 -32.15 -41.63
N ILE A 42 -49.11 -32.29 -40.32
CA ILE A 42 -50.17 -32.64 -39.35
C ILE A 42 -51.20 -31.53 -39.26
N ARG A 43 -50.77 -30.27 -39.17
CA ARG A 43 -51.63 -29.08 -39.23
C ARG A 43 -52.52 -29.10 -40.47
N ASP A 44 -51.90 -29.33 -41.63
CA ASP A 44 -52.58 -29.27 -42.92
C ASP A 44 -53.54 -30.47 -43.13
N ARG A 45 -53.25 -31.64 -42.54
CA ARG A 45 -54.07 -32.87 -42.65
C ARG A 45 -55.21 -32.96 -41.65
N LEU A 46 -55.04 -32.39 -40.46
CA LEU A 46 -56.10 -32.30 -39.44
C LEU A 46 -56.94 -31.02 -39.55
N HIS A 47 -56.57 -30.10 -40.45
CA HIS A 47 -57.19 -28.78 -40.61
C HIS A 47 -57.22 -27.95 -39.30
N VAL A 48 -56.31 -28.23 -38.36
CA VAL A 48 -56.17 -27.51 -37.09
C VAL A 48 -55.21 -26.35 -37.29
N HIS A 49 -55.74 -25.19 -37.68
CA HIS A 49 -54.93 -23.99 -37.94
C HIS A 49 -54.54 -23.19 -36.68
N ASN A 50 -55.07 -23.56 -35.51
CA ASN A 50 -54.69 -22.97 -34.23
C ASN A 50 -53.38 -23.63 -33.71
N ASN A 51 -52.32 -22.84 -33.61
CA ASN A 51 -51.00 -23.31 -33.19
C ASN A 51 -50.96 -23.80 -31.73
N ASP A 52 -51.75 -23.22 -30.84
CA ASP A 52 -51.77 -23.60 -29.42
C ASP A 52 -52.46 -24.95 -29.23
N ILE A 53 -53.56 -25.17 -29.94
CA ILE A 53 -54.24 -26.47 -29.98
C ILE A 53 -53.30 -27.53 -30.56
N LEU A 54 -52.63 -27.24 -31.67
CA LEU A 54 -51.66 -28.16 -32.28
C LEU A 54 -50.43 -28.45 -31.38
N THR A 55 -50.03 -27.51 -30.52
CA THR A 55 -48.99 -27.75 -29.50
C THR A 55 -49.49 -28.75 -28.46
N ARG A 56 -50.69 -28.55 -27.93
CA ARG A 56 -51.29 -29.45 -26.93
C ARG A 56 -51.58 -30.85 -27.48
N LEU A 57 -51.99 -30.96 -28.75
CA LEU A 57 -52.24 -32.25 -29.40
C LEU A 57 -50.94 -33.07 -29.62
N LEU A 58 -49.80 -32.40 -29.79
CA LEU A 58 -48.50 -33.05 -30.04
C LEU A 58 -47.61 -33.10 -28.79
N GLU A 59 -48.15 -32.73 -27.64
CA GLU A 59 -47.41 -32.68 -26.38
C GLU A 59 -47.01 -34.10 -25.94
N GLY A 60 -45.71 -34.31 -25.73
CA GLY A 60 -45.11 -35.59 -25.35
C GLY A 60 -44.53 -36.41 -26.51
N GLU A 61 -44.82 -36.07 -27.78
CA GLU A 61 -44.31 -36.81 -28.95
C GLU A 61 -43.18 -36.04 -29.65
N PRO A 62 -41.97 -36.64 -29.77
CA PRO A 62 -40.83 -35.95 -30.36
C PRO A 62 -41.06 -35.66 -31.86
N PRO A 63 -40.43 -34.60 -32.40
CA PRO A 63 -40.38 -34.39 -33.84
C PRO A 63 -39.64 -35.52 -34.56
N PRO A 64 -40.07 -35.89 -35.78
CA PRO A 64 -39.34 -36.84 -36.62
C PRO A 64 -37.89 -36.40 -36.81
N ASP A 65 -36.94 -37.33 -36.78
CA ASP A 65 -35.50 -37.04 -36.81
C ASP A 65 -35.07 -36.22 -38.02
N TRP A 66 -35.67 -36.46 -39.19
CA TRP A 66 -35.39 -35.69 -40.42
C TRP A 66 -35.80 -34.21 -40.35
N THR A 67 -36.70 -33.84 -39.41
CA THR A 67 -37.07 -32.45 -39.15
C THR A 67 -36.17 -31.75 -38.15
N ARG A 68 -35.28 -32.50 -37.48
CA ARG A 68 -34.29 -31.95 -36.56
C ARG A 68 -33.22 -31.24 -37.38
N ARG A 69 -33.26 -29.91 -37.41
CA ARG A 69 -32.17 -29.14 -38.02
C ARG A 69 -30.97 -29.16 -37.07
N PRO A 70 -29.79 -29.64 -37.49
CA PRO A 70 -28.57 -29.36 -36.74
C PRO A 70 -28.43 -27.83 -36.67
N ASN A 71 -28.31 -27.27 -35.47
CA ASN A 71 -27.99 -25.86 -35.39
C ASN A 71 -26.56 -25.71 -35.91
N ALA A 72 -26.39 -24.87 -36.94
CA ALA A 72 -25.11 -24.66 -37.62
C ALA A 72 -23.94 -24.17 -36.70
N LYS A 73 -24.16 -24.06 -35.39
CA LYS A 73 -23.22 -23.53 -34.40
C LYS A 73 -23.07 -24.40 -33.15
N ASP A 74 -23.59 -25.62 -33.12
CA ASP A 74 -23.50 -26.48 -31.93
C ASP A 74 -22.04 -26.86 -31.62
N ASP A 75 -21.22 -27.12 -32.64
CA ASP A 75 -19.79 -27.41 -32.47
C ASP A 75 -19.02 -26.19 -31.94
N LEU A 76 -19.34 -25.00 -32.47
CA LEU A 76 -18.75 -23.72 -32.01
C LEU A 76 -19.14 -23.42 -30.56
N ARG A 77 -20.36 -23.77 -30.15
CA ARG A 77 -20.82 -23.65 -28.77
C ARG A 77 -20.05 -24.59 -27.84
N ALA A 78 -19.86 -25.85 -28.23
CA ALA A 78 -19.11 -26.82 -27.44
C ALA A 78 -17.66 -26.34 -27.24
N ARG A 79 -17.01 -25.88 -28.32
CA ARG A 79 -15.64 -25.37 -28.26
C ARG A 79 -15.51 -24.09 -27.42
N ALA A 80 -16.47 -23.16 -27.51
CA ALA A 80 -16.48 -21.95 -26.70
C ALA A 80 -16.53 -22.25 -25.18
N ARG A 81 -17.26 -23.29 -24.78
CA ARG A 81 -17.37 -23.71 -23.37
C ARG A 81 -16.06 -24.31 -22.86
N GLU A 82 -15.39 -25.13 -23.66
CA GLU A 82 -14.08 -25.69 -23.33
C GLU A 82 -13.05 -24.58 -23.10
N LEU A 83 -12.94 -23.63 -24.03
CA LEU A 83 -12.02 -22.49 -23.90
C LEU A 83 -12.33 -21.63 -22.66
N ARG A 84 -13.61 -21.51 -22.30
CA ARG A 84 -14.00 -20.78 -21.09
C ARG A 84 -13.55 -21.49 -19.81
N LEU A 85 -13.69 -22.81 -19.74
CA LEU A 85 -13.22 -23.61 -18.60
C LEU A 85 -11.69 -23.59 -18.46
N GLN A 86 -10.96 -23.44 -19.57
CA GLN A 86 -9.51 -23.22 -19.58
C GLN A 86 -9.10 -21.80 -19.14
N GLY A 87 -10.05 -20.94 -18.81
CA GLY A 87 -9.79 -19.60 -18.29
C GLY A 87 -9.70 -18.50 -19.35
N MET A 88 -10.21 -18.72 -20.57
CA MET A 88 -10.23 -17.67 -21.59
C MET A 88 -11.33 -16.63 -21.37
N THR A 89 -11.02 -15.36 -21.69
CA THR A 89 -12.00 -14.26 -21.70
C THR A 89 -12.90 -14.33 -22.94
N TYR A 90 -14.03 -13.63 -22.92
CA TYR A 90 -14.95 -13.59 -24.07
C TYR A 90 -14.27 -13.03 -25.32
N ASP A 91 -13.38 -12.06 -25.16
CA ASP A 91 -12.64 -11.45 -26.29
C ASP A 91 -11.63 -12.42 -26.91
N ARG A 92 -10.97 -13.26 -26.09
CA ARG A 92 -10.07 -14.31 -26.59
C ARG A 92 -10.85 -15.41 -27.33
N ILE A 93 -11.98 -15.84 -26.78
CA ILE A 93 -12.85 -16.83 -27.43
C ILE A 93 -13.42 -16.27 -28.75
N GLN A 94 -13.71 -14.97 -28.81
CA GLN A 94 -14.15 -14.30 -30.03
C GLN A 94 -13.06 -14.27 -31.11
N LEU A 95 -11.81 -13.95 -30.73
CA LEU A 95 -10.67 -14.01 -31.65
C LEU A 95 -10.43 -15.44 -32.18
N GLU A 96 -10.56 -16.44 -31.31
CA GLU A 96 -10.32 -17.84 -31.65
C GLU A 96 -11.40 -18.44 -32.56
N LEU A 97 -12.68 -18.18 -32.27
CA LEU A 97 -13.81 -18.83 -32.95
C LEU A 97 -14.50 -17.97 -34.01
N GLY A 98 -14.12 -16.70 -34.14
CA GLY A 98 -14.72 -15.74 -35.09
C GLY A 98 -16.21 -15.45 -34.85
N CYS A 99 -16.77 -15.89 -33.72
CA CYS A 99 -18.18 -15.71 -33.37
C CYS A 99 -18.43 -14.35 -32.70
N SER A 100 -19.66 -13.84 -32.80
CA SER A 100 -20.03 -12.61 -32.10
C SER A 100 -19.95 -12.78 -30.58
N LYS A 101 -19.53 -11.71 -29.88
CA LYS A 101 -19.49 -11.66 -28.41
C LYS A 101 -20.84 -11.99 -27.77
N SER A 102 -21.94 -11.59 -28.41
CA SER A 102 -23.31 -11.90 -27.97
C SER A 102 -23.61 -13.41 -28.01
N SER A 103 -23.16 -14.12 -29.05
CA SER A 103 -23.33 -15.58 -29.17
C SER A 103 -22.51 -16.30 -28.11
N ILE A 104 -21.25 -15.91 -27.94
CA ILE A 104 -20.33 -16.50 -26.94
C ILE A 104 -20.90 -16.29 -25.53
N SER A 105 -21.33 -15.07 -25.20
CA SER A 105 -21.93 -14.75 -23.91
C SER A 105 -23.13 -15.66 -23.59
N LEU A 106 -24.04 -15.85 -24.54
CA LEU A 106 -25.19 -16.75 -24.35
C LEU A 106 -24.77 -18.20 -24.09
N TRP A 107 -23.67 -18.65 -24.67
CA TRP A 107 -23.19 -20.03 -24.55
C TRP A 107 -22.41 -20.32 -23.27
N VAL A 108 -21.75 -19.32 -22.69
CA VAL A 108 -20.77 -19.54 -21.60
C VAL A 108 -21.04 -18.73 -20.33
N ARG A 109 -22.09 -17.90 -20.28
CA ARG A 109 -22.41 -17.04 -19.12
C ARG A 109 -22.66 -17.81 -17.82
N ASP A 110 -23.03 -19.09 -17.90
CA ASP A 110 -23.22 -20.00 -16.77
C ASP A 110 -21.91 -20.58 -16.22
N LEU A 111 -20.80 -20.40 -16.94
CA LEU A 111 -19.48 -20.90 -16.57
C LEU A 111 -18.70 -19.87 -15.72
N PRO A 112 -17.77 -20.34 -14.86
CA PRO A 112 -17.00 -19.47 -14.00
C PRO A 112 -16.23 -18.41 -14.79
N LYS A 113 -16.09 -17.24 -14.19
CA LYS A 113 -15.24 -16.18 -14.73
C LYS A 113 -13.78 -16.58 -14.52
N PRO A 114 -12.90 -16.43 -15.53
CA PRO A 114 -11.49 -16.65 -15.34
C PRO A 114 -10.93 -15.74 -14.26
N ASP A 115 -9.97 -16.27 -13.51
CA ASP A 115 -9.15 -15.50 -12.58
C ASP A 115 -8.29 -14.53 -13.38
N LEU A 116 -8.81 -13.31 -13.57
CA LEU A 116 -8.11 -12.21 -14.21
C LEU A 116 -7.37 -11.41 -13.14
N ARG A 117 -6.51 -12.07 -12.36
CA ARG A 117 -5.49 -11.34 -11.61
C ARG A 117 -4.69 -10.51 -12.60
N SER A 118 -4.77 -9.20 -12.42
CA SER A 118 -4.06 -8.25 -13.25
C SER A 118 -2.55 -8.50 -13.14
N PRO A 119 -1.76 -8.20 -14.19
CA PRO A 119 -0.29 -8.22 -14.09
C PRO A 119 0.25 -7.40 -12.91
N GLN A 120 -0.50 -6.38 -12.48
CA GLN A 120 -0.19 -5.57 -11.30
C GLN A 120 -0.34 -6.36 -9.99
N GLU A 121 -1.41 -7.13 -9.83
CA GLU A 121 -1.62 -7.98 -8.65
C GLU A 121 -0.55 -9.09 -8.55
N GLN A 122 -0.24 -9.72 -9.67
CA GLN A 122 0.83 -10.72 -9.75
C GLN A 122 2.21 -10.11 -9.42
N GLY A 123 2.48 -8.89 -9.92
CA GLY A 123 3.70 -8.15 -9.60
C GLY A 123 3.80 -7.76 -8.12
N ARG A 124 2.69 -7.36 -7.49
CA ARG A 124 2.62 -7.04 -6.05
C ARG A 124 2.89 -8.28 -5.19
N GLU A 125 2.30 -9.41 -5.52
CA GLU A 125 2.55 -10.68 -4.82
C GLU A 125 4.01 -11.13 -4.98
N GLY A 126 4.57 -11.02 -6.20
CA GLY A 126 5.99 -11.32 -6.46
C GLY A 126 6.93 -10.42 -5.66
N ALA A 127 6.68 -9.12 -5.64
CA ALA A 127 7.44 -8.17 -4.83
C ALA A 127 7.31 -8.48 -3.34
N HIS A 128 6.10 -8.77 -2.83
CA HIS A 128 5.90 -9.12 -1.43
C HIS A 128 6.68 -10.39 -1.04
N LYS A 129 6.63 -11.43 -1.86
CA LYS A 129 7.41 -12.66 -1.63
C LYS A 129 8.91 -12.39 -1.64
N HIS A 130 9.40 -11.63 -2.63
CA HIS A 130 10.80 -11.23 -2.70
C HIS A 130 11.23 -10.45 -1.44
N TRP A 131 10.49 -9.40 -1.05
CA TRP A 131 10.80 -8.59 0.13
C TRP A 131 10.62 -9.34 1.45
N SER A 132 9.75 -10.35 1.52
CA SER A 132 9.61 -11.19 2.72
C SER A 132 10.84 -12.04 3.01
N ILE A 133 11.62 -12.38 1.97
CA ILE A 133 12.85 -13.16 2.09
C ILE A 133 14.06 -12.22 2.17
N GLU A 134 14.11 -11.24 1.28
CA GLU A 134 15.27 -10.35 1.12
C GLU A 134 15.32 -9.26 2.19
N GLY A 135 14.17 -8.83 2.71
CA GLY A 135 14.08 -7.82 3.77
C GLY A 135 14.82 -8.23 5.03
N PRO A 136 14.51 -9.40 5.63
CA PRO A 136 15.21 -9.90 6.80
C PRO A 136 16.72 -10.10 6.56
N ARG A 137 17.10 -10.59 5.37
CA ARG A 137 18.50 -10.79 4.99
C ARG A 137 19.27 -9.46 4.98
N ARG A 138 18.73 -8.43 4.33
CA ARG A 138 19.36 -7.11 4.26
C ARG A 138 19.40 -6.40 5.61
N GLU A 139 18.36 -6.56 6.44
CA GLU A 139 18.40 -5.97 7.79
C GLU A 139 19.44 -6.68 8.67
N ALA A 140 19.58 -8.00 8.53
CA ALA A 140 20.64 -8.75 9.23
C ALA A 140 22.04 -8.33 8.76
N GLU A 141 22.26 -8.18 7.45
CA GLU A 141 23.51 -7.66 6.89
C GLU A 141 23.82 -6.25 7.39
N ARG A 142 22.81 -5.37 7.40
CA ARG A 142 22.92 -4.01 7.91
C ARG A 142 23.26 -4.01 9.40
N SER A 143 22.56 -4.80 10.22
CA SER A 143 22.82 -4.90 11.66
C SER A 143 24.24 -5.40 11.90
N ALA A 144 24.66 -6.47 11.22
CA ALA A 144 26.00 -7.02 11.36
C ALA A 144 27.10 -6.01 10.99
N ALA A 145 26.92 -5.25 9.90
CA ALA A 145 27.86 -4.20 9.52
C ALA A 145 27.93 -3.06 10.55
N ILE A 146 26.78 -2.65 11.11
CA ILE A 146 26.73 -1.64 12.18
C ILE A 146 27.39 -2.16 13.46
N ASP A 147 27.13 -3.41 13.85
CA ASP A 147 27.68 -4.02 15.05
C ASP A 147 29.20 -4.23 14.94
N ALA A 148 29.69 -4.59 13.76
CA ALA A 148 31.12 -4.67 13.46
C ALA A 148 31.78 -3.29 13.62
N ALA A 149 31.26 -2.26 12.94
CA ALA A 149 31.79 -0.90 13.03
C ALA A 149 31.71 -0.33 14.46
N ARG A 150 30.65 -0.65 15.20
CA ARG A 150 30.52 -0.28 16.62
C ARG A 150 31.63 -0.90 17.48
N SER A 151 32.00 -2.14 17.19
CA SER A 151 33.02 -2.88 17.94
C SER A 151 34.43 -2.33 17.69
N GLU A 152 34.68 -1.71 16.53
CA GLU A 152 35.97 -1.08 16.20
C GLU A 152 36.31 0.13 17.09
N VAL A 153 35.30 0.83 17.63
CA VAL A 153 35.51 2.05 18.44
C VAL A 153 36.16 1.74 19.79
N GLY A 154 35.83 0.59 20.41
CA GLY A 154 36.33 0.23 21.73
C GLY A 154 36.05 1.28 22.82
N THR A 155 36.96 1.40 23.77
CA THR A 155 36.94 2.45 24.80
C THR A 155 37.70 3.68 24.31
N MET A 156 37.04 4.84 24.30
CA MET A 156 37.70 6.10 23.96
C MET A 156 38.62 6.58 25.09
N SER A 157 39.83 6.96 24.72
CA SER A 157 40.74 7.72 25.59
C SER A 157 40.25 9.16 25.79
N ASP A 158 40.74 9.82 26.85
CA ASP A 158 40.46 11.24 27.11
C ASP A 158 40.85 12.12 25.93
N ARG A 159 41.96 11.81 25.24
CA ARG A 159 42.39 12.57 24.06
C ARG A 159 41.43 12.40 22.89
N GLU A 160 40.96 11.19 22.62
CA GLU A 160 39.97 10.94 21.56
C GLU A 160 38.66 11.66 21.86
N LEU A 161 38.15 11.52 23.09
CA LEU A 161 36.94 12.23 23.50
C LEU A 161 37.11 13.75 23.42
N PHE A 162 38.27 14.28 23.80
CA PHE A 162 38.60 15.69 23.70
C PHE A 162 38.51 16.19 22.25
N LEU A 163 39.17 15.50 21.31
CA LEU A 163 39.17 15.88 19.90
C LEU A 163 37.80 15.71 19.25
N THR A 164 37.09 14.63 19.55
CA THR A 164 35.72 14.40 19.07
C THR A 164 34.78 15.50 19.55
N GLY A 165 34.84 15.89 20.82
CA GLY A 165 34.00 16.96 21.35
C GLY A 165 34.30 18.33 20.74
N VAL A 166 35.57 18.65 20.46
CA VAL A 166 35.96 19.87 19.73
C VAL A 166 35.39 19.86 18.31
N ALA A 167 35.54 18.74 17.58
CA ALA A 167 35.01 18.60 16.23
C ALA A 167 33.47 18.70 16.19
N LEU A 168 32.78 18.05 17.12
CA LEU A 168 31.33 18.13 17.25
C LEU A 168 30.87 19.56 17.53
N TYR A 169 31.51 20.24 18.48
CA TYR A 169 31.19 21.64 18.78
C TYR A 169 31.45 22.53 17.57
N TRP A 170 32.55 22.32 16.84
CA TRP A 170 32.85 23.16 15.67
C TRP A 170 31.87 22.93 14.52
N ALA A 171 31.27 21.74 14.41
CA ALA A 171 30.26 21.42 13.42
C ALA A 171 28.87 21.99 13.78
N GLU A 172 28.43 21.82 15.03
CA GLU A 172 27.02 22.02 15.44
C GLU A 172 26.83 23.14 16.50
N GLY A 173 27.92 23.64 17.07
CA GLY A 173 27.92 24.66 18.12
C GLY A 173 27.88 26.10 17.61
N SER A 174 27.61 27.04 18.52
CA SER A 174 27.65 28.46 18.23
C SER A 174 29.08 28.92 17.91
N LYS A 175 29.20 29.74 16.87
CA LYS A 175 30.46 30.41 16.51
C LYS A 175 30.35 31.90 16.78
N SER A 176 31.35 32.43 17.47
CA SER A 176 31.59 33.85 17.57
C SER A 176 31.95 34.38 16.18
N LYS A 177 31.44 35.56 15.80
CA LYS A 177 31.69 36.17 14.49
C LYS A 177 32.41 37.51 14.68
N PRO A 178 33.25 37.97 13.73
CA PRO A 178 34.00 39.21 13.93
C PRO A 178 33.11 40.43 14.21
N TYR A 179 31.96 40.51 13.55
CA TYR A 179 30.95 41.57 13.74
C TYR A 179 30.07 41.37 14.99
N ARG A 180 30.17 40.22 15.66
CA ARG A 180 29.43 39.89 16.88
C ARG A 180 30.25 38.90 17.70
N ARG A 181 31.22 39.44 18.46
CA ARG A 181 32.07 38.65 19.36
C ARG A 181 31.27 38.19 20.59
N ASP A 182 30.51 37.14 20.38
CA ASP A 182 29.70 36.45 21.38
C ASP A 182 30.39 35.11 21.64
N GLU A 183 31.44 35.12 22.47
CA GLU A 183 32.26 33.97 22.89
C GLU A 183 31.45 33.03 23.82
N SER A 184 30.28 32.63 23.35
CA SER A 184 29.33 31.78 24.05
C SER A 184 29.43 30.36 23.53
N VAL A 185 29.24 29.41 24.46
CA VAL A 185 29.21 27.98 24.17
C VAL A 185 27.77 27.51 24.26
N ILE A 186 27.13 27.43 23.10
CA ILE A 186 25.77 26.93 22.90
C ILE A 186 25.83 25.78 21.90
N PHE A 187 25.27 24.65 22.27
CA PHE A 187 25.23 23.45 21.43
C PHE A 187 23.79 22.99 21.30
N VAL A 188 23.35 22.65 20.09
CA VAL A 188 21.98 22.24 19.82
C VAL A 188 21.97 20.98 18.99
N ASN A 189 21.30 19.93 19.46
CA ASN A 189 21.12 18.73 18.66
C ASN A 189 19.83 17.98 19.01
N SER A 190 19.29 17.20 18.05
CA SER A 190 18.13 16.32 18.27
C SER A 190 18.52 14.87 18.53
N ASP A 191 19.77 14.49 18.28
CA ASP A 191 20.28 13.15 18.52
C ASP A 191 20.70 12.98 20.01
N PRO A 192 20.12 12.02 20.74
CA PRO A 192 20.45 11.81 22.14
C PRO A 192 21.87 11.27 22.37
N GLY A 193 22.43 10.51 21.42
CA GLY A 193 23.81 10.02 21.48
C GLY A 193 24.82 11.16 21.36
N ILE A 194 24.60 12.09 20.43
CA ILE A 194 25.43 13.30 20.29
C ILE A 194 25.40 14.12 21.58
N ILE A 195 24.22 14.33 22.18
CA ILE A 195 24.09 15.05 23.44
C ILE A 195 24.87 14.35 24.57
N ARG A 196 24.79 13.02 24.68
CA ARG A 196 25.54 12.27 25.71
C ARG A 196 27.05 12.42 25.55
N VAL A 197 27.56 12.31 24.32
CA VAL A 197 28.99 12.51 24.02
C VAL A 197 29.40 13.94 24.38
N TYR A 198 28.59 14.93 24.01
CA TYR A 198 28.86 16.33 24.32
C TYR A 198 28.91 16.61 25.83
N LEU A 199 28.00 16.03 26.61
CA LEU A 199 28.00 16.16 28.07
C LEU A 199 29.19 15.45 28.72
N ALA A 200 29.57 14.27 28.23
CA ALA A 200 30.77 13.57 28.69
C ALA A 200 32.04 14.39 28.40
N TRP A 201 32.12 15.01 27.23
CA TRP A 201 33.22 15.92 26.87
C TRP A 201 33.26 17.17 27.76
N LEU A 202 32.13 17.80 28.06
CA LEU A 202 32.09 18.94 28.99
C LEU A 202 32.55 18.53 30.40
N LYS A 203 32.20 17.32 30.84
CA LYS A 203 32.69 16.75 32.10
C LYS A 203 34.21 16.52 32.08
N LEU A 204 34.77 16.01 30.97
CA LEU A 204 36.21 15.88 30.77
C LEU A 204 36.93 17.24 30.87
N LEU A 205 36.28 18.32 30.44
CA LEU A 205 36.79 19.68 30.54
C LEU A 205 36.53 20.35 31.90
N ASP A 206 36.09 19.59 32.90
CA ASP A 206 35.77 20.05 34.26
C ASP A 206 34.71 21.17 34.29
N VAL A 207 33.76 21.13 33.35
CA VAL A 207 32.61 22.04 33.36
C VAL A 207 31.59 21.54 34.39
N GLY A 208 31.58 22.17 35.55
CA GLY A 208 30.65 21.82 36.64
C GLY A 208 29.16 21.93 36.25
N PRO A 209 28.27 21.09 36.83
CA PRO A 209 26.84 21.08 36.50
C PRO A 209 26.13 22.43 36.69
N SER A 210 26.56 23.23 37.67
CA SER A 210 26.01 24.57 37.95
C SER A 210 26.19 25.56 36.80
N ARG A 211 27.16 25.31 35.91
CA ARG A 211 27.42 26.11 34.70
C ARG A 211 26.57 25.68 33.51
N LEU A 212 25.95 24.51 33.59
CA LEU A 212 25.13 23.98 32.50
C LEU A 212 23.71 24.53 32.61
N ARG A 213 23.18 24.94 31.45
CA ARG A 213 21.80 25.40 31.30
C ARG A 213 21.19 24.67 30.12
N PHE A 214 20.03 24.09 30.35
CA PHE A 214 19.33 23.26 29.38
C PHE A 214 18.04 23.93 28.95
N ARG A 215 17.68 23.78 27.68
CA ARG A 215 16.39 24.25 27.15
C ARG A 215 15.93 23.34 26.03
N VAL A 216 14.67 22.95 26.05
CA VAL A 216 14.08 22.21 24.93
C VAL A 216 13.64 23.17 23.83
N MET A 217 13.88 22.79 22.58
CA MET A 217 13.28 23.43 21.41
C MET A 217 12.43 22.43 20.66
N VAL A 218 11.12 22.67 20.63
CA VAL A 218 10.14 21.75 20.08
C VAL A 218 9.08 22.52 19.29
N HIS A 219 8.37 21.85 18.38
CA HIS A 219 7.24 22.47 17.68
C HIS A 219 6.05 22.63 18.61
N GLU A 220 5.24 23.66 18.37
CA GLU A 220 4.04 23.95 19.17
C GLU A 220 2.99 22.82 19.16
N THR A 221 3.01 21.96 18.14
CA THR A 221 2.10 20.82 17.99
C THR A 221 2.55 19.55 18.71
N ALA A 222 3.75 19.53 19.28
CA ALA A 222 4.32 18.35 19.92
C ALA A 222 4.13 18.35 21.44
N ASP A 223 4.27 17.17 22.04
CA ASP A 223 4.18 16.95 23.48
C ASP A 223 5.38 17.58 24.21
N VAL A 224 5.19 18.82 24.69
CA VAL A 224 6.20 19.60 25.40
C VAL A 224 6.65 18.89 26.68
N ARG A 225 5.72 18.37 27.48
CA ARG A 225 6.04 17.75 28.77
C ARG A 225 6.81 16.45 28.59
N GLY A 226 6.44 15.64 27.59
CA GLY A 226 7.19 14.44 27.25
C GLY A 226 8.56 14.75 26.66
N ALA A 227 8.71 15.81 25.87
CA ALA A 227 10.02 16.27 25.40
C ALA A 227 10.92 16.76 26.55
N GLU A 228 10.38 17.56 27.47
CA GLU A 228 11.09 18.02 28.69
C GLU A 228 11.56 16.83 29.54
N SER A 229 10.65 15.91 29.86
CA SER A 229 10.98 14.72 30.66
C SER A 229 12.03 13.83 29.99
N TYR A 230 11.93 13.64 28.67
CA TYR A 230 12.88 12.87 27.88
C TYR A 230 14.29 13.48 27.91
N TRP A 231 14.39 14.79 27.66
CA TRP A 231 15.69 15.46 27.64
C TRP A 231 16.30 15.64 29.03
N ALA A 232 15.48 15.87 30.05
CA ALA A 232 15.92 15.89 31.45
C ALA A 232 16.57 14.56 31.85
N ALA A 233 15.95 13.43 31.49
CA ALA A 233 16.49 12.10 31.73
C ALA A 233 17.83 11.84 30.99
N ILE A 234 18.00 12.38 29.78
CA ILE A 234 19.28 12.28 29.04
C ILE A 234 20.37 13.14 29.69
N ALA A 235 20.02 14.36 30.08
CA ALA A 235 20.94 15.32 30.68
C ALA A 235 21.27 15.01 32.15
N GLY A 236 20.47 14.17 32.81
CA GLY A 236 20.64 13.81 34.22
C GLY A 236 20.26 14.95 35.17
N VAL A 237 19.21 15.72 34.82
CA VAL A 237 18.71 16.85 35.62
C VAL A 237 17.22 16.68 35.91
N ASP A 238 16.69 17.39 36.91
CA ASP A 238 15.25 17.44 37.12
C ASP A 238 14.57 18.27 36.00
N PRO A 239 13.39 17.87 35.48
CA PRO A 239 12.67 18.66 34.47
C PRO A 239 12.41 20.12 34.87
N THR A 240 12.31 20.42 36.17
CA THR A 240 12.13 21.79 36.68
C THR A 240 13.38 22.67 36.56
N GLU A 241 14.56 22.07 36.37
CA GLU A 241 15.81 22.80 36.10
C GLU A 241 15.94 23.25 34.64
N LEU A 242 15.09 22.73 33.75
CA LEU A 242 15.04 23.16 32.36
C LEU A 242 14.56 24.62 32.26
N GLN A 243 15.25 25.40 31.43
CA GLN A 243 14.77 26.72 31.06
C GLN A 243 13.50 26.61 30.22
N LYS A 244 12.71 27.68 30.22
CA LYS A 244 11.48 27.81 29.43
C LYS A 244 11.67 27.30 27.99
N THR A 245 10.91 26.27 27.64
CA THR A 245 10.92 25.64 26.32
C THR A 245 10.64 26.65 25.21
N THR A 246 11.44 26.57 24.14
CA THR A 246 11.23 27.38 22.94
C THR A 246 10.28 26.65 22.01
N LEU A 247 9.11 27.23 21.76
CA LEU A 247 8.13 26.73 20.80
C LEU A 247 8.44 27.29 19.41
N LYS A 248 8.73 26.40 18.45
CA LYS A 248 8.88 26.76 17.04
C LYS A 248 7.50 26.72 16.38
N LYS A 249 7.10 27.85 15.79
CA LYS A 249 5.85 27.96 15.02
C LYS A 249 5.95 27.14 13.73
N HIS A 250 4.82 26.63 13.27
CA HIS A 250 4.75 25.86 12.03
C HIS A 250 5.28 26.66 10.83
N ASN A 251 6.22 26.10 10.05
CA ASN A 251 6.47 26.55 8.68
C ASN A 251 5.70 25.60 7.74
N PRO A 252 4.62 26.03 7.07
CA PRO A 252 3.67 25.14 6.40
C PRO A 252 4.20 24.37 5.17
N GLN A 253 5.45 24.59 4.74
CA GLN A 253 6.01 23.95 3.54
C GLN A 253 7.02 22.81 3.78
N THR A 254 7.14 22.26 4.98
CA THR A 254 8.01 21.09 5.17
C THR A 254 7.20 19.80 5.19
N VAL A 255 7.39 18.95 4.18
CA VAL A 255 6.99 17.53 4.16
C VAL A 255 7.86 16.77 5.17
N ARG A 256 7.78 17.14 6.44
CA ARG A 256 8.57 16.54 7.52
C ARG A 256 7.98 15.18 7.84
N LYS A 257 8.79 14.13 7.71
CA LYS A 257 8.46 12.76 8.13
C LYS A 257 8.59 12.56 9.65
N ASN A 258 9.16 13.54 10.37
CA ASN A 258 9.41 13.49 11.82
C ASN A 258 8.34 14.27 12.61
N THR A 259 7.07 13.94 12.40
CA THR A 259 5.91 14.52 13.11
C THR A 259 5.20 13.51 14.00
N GLY A 260 5.72 12.28 14.11
CA GLY A 260 5.13 11.21 14.92
C GLY A 260 5.27 11.44 16.44
N GLU A 261 4.57 10.62 17.21
CA GLU A 261 4.51 10.66 18.70
C GLU A 261 5.89 10.59 19.38
N ASN A 262 6.92 10.10 18.69
CA ASN A 262 8.29 9.99 19.18
C ASN A 262 9.15 11.25 18.92
N TYR A 263 8.58 12.32 18.34
CA TYR A 263 9.32 13.56 18.14
C TYR A 263 9.52 14.32 19.46
N ARG A 264 10.77 14.42 19.91
CA ARG A 264 11.15 15.09 21.17
C ARG A 264 11.82 16.45 20.97
N GLY A 265 11.91 16.96 19.75
CA GLY A 265 12.58 18.24 19.47
C GLY A 265 14.11 18.15 19.56
N CYS A 266 14.76 19.27 19.89
CA CYS A 266 16.19 19.38 20.13
C CYS A 266 16.47 19.84 21.56
N LEU A 267 17.59 19.41 22.14
CA LEU A 267 18.11 19.98 23.37
C LEU A 267 19.11 21.09 23.03
N VAL A 268 18.97 22.22 23.72
CA VAL A 268 19.99 23.28 23.78
C VAL A 268 20.77 23.08 25.06
N VAL A 269 22.09 22.96 24.93
CA VAL A 269 23.04 22.96 26.05
C VAL A 269 23.81 24.27 25.98
N ARG A 270 23.73 25.07 27.03
CA ARG A 270 24.49 26.32 27.16
C ARG A 270 25.41 26.25 28.37
N VAL A 271 26.66 26.65 28.18
CA VAL A 271 27.62 26.83 29.27
C VAL A 271 27.65 28.30 29.67
N SER A 272 27.47 28.60 30.96
CA SER A 272 27.64 29.95 31.51
C SER A 272 29.11 30.25 31.80
N ALA A 273 29.48 31.54 31.73
CA ALA A 273 30.85 32.01 31.86
C ALA A 273 31.82 31.21 30.94
N ALA A 274 31.49 31.13 29.65
CA ALA A 274 32.13 30.19 28.72
C ALA A 274 33.21 30.80 27.81
N ARG A 275 33.64 32.05 28.06
CA ARG A 275 34.63 32.75 27.24
C ARG A 275 35.93 31.96 27.07
N ASP A 276 36.53 31.53 28.20
CA ASP A 276 37.81 30.81 28.16
C ASP A 276 37.66 29.43 27.54
N LEU A 277 36.51 28.78 27.79
CA LEU A 277 36.17 27.52 27.15
C LEU A 277 36.03 27.69 25.63
N TYR A 278 35.32 28.71 25.16
CA TYR A 278 35.17 29.02 23.74
C TYR A 278 36.54 29.20 23.06
N ARG A 279 37.42 30.02 23.65
CA ARG A 279 38.77 30.26 23.12
C ARG A 279 39.61 28.99 23.10
N ARG A 280 39.50 28.15 24.14
CA ARG A 280 40.17 26.84 24.17
C ARG A 280 39.69 25.94 23.03
N ILE A 281 38.39 25.92 22.76
CA ILE A 281 37.80 25.13 21.67
C ILE A 281 38.29 25.64 20.31
N GLU A 282 38.18 26.94 20.08
CA GLU A 282 38.63 27.60 18.84
C GLU A 282 40.12 27.37 18.59
N GLY A 283 40.98 27.62 19.58
CA GLY A 283 42.42 27.38 19.46
C GLY A 283 42.75 25.90 19.21
N THR A 284 42.01 24.97 19.83
CA THR A 284 42.20 23.54 19.58
C THR A 284 41.79 23.17 18.16
N TRP A 285 40.66 23.72 17.66
CA TRP A 285 40.24 23.50 16.28
C TRP A 285 41.26 24.00 15.28
N CYS A 286 41.82 25.20 15.48
CA CYS A 286 42.92 25.71 14.67
C CYS A 286 44.13 24.75 14.69
N GLY A 287 44.46 24.20 15.86
CA GLY A 287 45.51 23.18 15.99
C GLY A 287 45.22 21.89 15.22
N ILE A 288 43.98 21.40 15.24
CA ILE A 288 43.55 20.23 14.45
C ILE A 288 43.70 20.51 12.95
N VAL A 289 43.24 21.66 12.47
CA VAL A 289 43.38 22.07 11.07
C VAL A 289 44.86 22.14 10.65
N GLY A 290 45.69 22.79 11.47
CA GLY A 290 47.14 22.88 11.22
C GLY A 290 47.84 21.51 11.22
N ALA A 291 47.39 20.57 12.05
CA ALA A 291 47.97 19.22 12.13
C ALA A 291 47.70 18.38 10.87
N VAL A 292 46.60 18.65 10.15
CA VAL A 292 46.30 17.99 8.86
C VAL A 292 47.11 18.62 7.72
N ASN A 293 47.47 19.90 7.84
CA ASN A 293 48.22 20.66 6.84
C ASN A 293 49.50 21.29 7.42
N PRO A 294 50.53 20.51 7.77
CA PRO A 294 51.72 21.00 8.50
C PRO A 294 52.54 22.07 7.74
N GLY A 295 52.21 22.39 6.49
CA GLY A 295 52.92 23.38 5.65
C GLY A 295 52.17 24.69 5.34
N GLN A 296 50.93 24.91 5.81
CA GLN A 296 50.11 26.08 5.42
C GLN A 296 49.78 27.06 6.57
N ASN A 297 50.56 27.06 7.65
CA ASN A 297 50.26 27.80 8.89
C ASN A 297 50.35 29.34 8.82
N SER A 298 50.38 29.97 7.65
CA SER A 298 50.56 31.43 7.53
C SER A 298 49.35 32.23 7.02
N GLU A 299 48.23 31.64 6.59
CA GLU A 299 47.17 32.42 5.91
C GLU A 299 45.74 32.35 6.50
N MET A 300 45.45 31.45 7.45
CA MET A 300 44.10 31.35 8.03
C MET A 300 43.92 32.18 9.30
N SER A 301 44.10 33.50 9.20
CA SER A 301 43.64 34.44 10.25
C SER A 301 42.47 35.32 9.80
N ASP A 302 42.04 35.24 8.53
CA ASP A 302 41.18 36.28 7.94
C ASP A 302 39.95 35.77 7.16
N SER A 303 39.39 34.62 7.54
CA SER A 303 38.13 34.14 6.96
C SER A 303 37.12 33.78 8.04
N GLY A 304 36.54 34.79 8.68
CA GLY A 304 35.45 34.68 9.66
C GLY A 304 34.38 35.73 9.46
#